data_AF-A0A4Y8LI03-F1
#
_entry.id   AF-A0A4Y8LI03-F1
#
_cell.length_a   1.000
_cell.length_b   1.000
_cell.length_c   1.000
_cell.angle_alpha   90.00
_cell.angle_beta   90.00
_cell.angle_gamma   90.00
#
_symmetry.space_group_name_H-M   'P 1'
#
loop_
_entity.id
_entity.type
_entity.pdbx_description
1 polymer ?
#
loop_
_entity_poly.entity_id
_entity_poly.type
_entity_poly.pdbx_seq_one_letter_code
_entity_poly.pdbx_strand_id
1 'polypeptide(L)'
;MNLFKEKVHQQMEIAEELLYLYAEKEKKKKMMDFLASMNIEESAEHIGYQLRELDQKLKHVQEMFDKRMNEVIESYHTKPDL
;
A
#
# COMPACT_ATOMS: atom_id res chain seq x y z
N MET A 1 -19.94 -16.43 -7.71
CA MET A 1 -18.55 -16.58 -7.24
C MET A 1 -18.60 -17.16 -5.84
N ASN A 2 -17.76 -18.14 -5.46
CA ASN A 2 -17.79 -18.65 -4.08
C ASN A 2 -17.07 -17.64 -3.14
N LEU A 3 -17.42 -17.67 -1.85
CA LEU A 3 -16.94 -16.71 -0.85
C LEU A 3 -15.40 -16.58 -0.84
N PHE A 4 -14.70 -17.70 -0.96
CA PHE A 4 -13.23 -17.73 -1.05
C PHE A 4 -12.71 -16.91 -2.24
N LYS A 5 -13.25 -17.14 -3.46
CA LYS A 5 -12.83 -16.39 -4.66
C LYS A 5 -13.10 -14.88 -4.52
N GLU A 6 -14.20 -14.50 -3.89
CA GLU A 6 -14.51 -13.08 -3.62
C GLU A 6 -13.49 -12.47 -2.64
N LYS A 7 -13.16 -13.17 -1.56
CA LYS A 7 -12.14 -12.72 -0.59
C LYS A 7 -10.75 -12.62 -1.22
N VAL A 8 -10.37 -13.56 -2.07
CA VAL A 8 -9.11 -13.50 -2.83
C VAL A 8 -9.08 -12.29 -3.76
N HIS A 9 -10.15 -12.04 -4.52
CA HIS A 9 -10.24 -10.86 -5.39
C HIS A 9 -10.07 -9.56 -4.59
N GLN A 10 -10.80 -9.43 -3.49
CA GLN A 10 -10.69 -8.28 -2.59
C GLN A 10 -9.28 -8.10 -1.99
N GLN A 11 -8.55 -9.20 -1.77
CA GLN A 11 -7.16 -9.14 -1.30
C GLN A 11 -6.21 -8.67 -2.40
N MET A 12 -6.45 -9.10 -3.65
CA MET A 12 -5.66 -8.66 -4.80
C MET A 12 -5.78 -7.16 -5.04
N GLU A 13 -6.98 -6.59 -4.93
CA GLU A 13 -7.19 -5.14 -5.05
C GLU A 13 -6.37 -4.34 -4.02
N ILE A 14 -6.31 -4.83 -2.77
CA ILE A 14 -5.49 -4.19 -1.73
C ILE A 14 -4.00 -4.36 -2.04
N ALA A 15 -3.58 -5.52 -2.56
CA ALA A 15 -2.20 -5.76 -2.97
C ALA A 15 -1.76 -4.78 -4.07
N GLU A 16 -2.62 -4.55 -5.06
CA GLU A 16 -2.39 -3.58 -6.14
C GLU A 16 -2.27 -2.15 -5.60
N GLU A 17 -3.14 -1.75 -4.66
CA GLU A 17 -3.01 -0.46 -4.00
C GLU A 17 -1.69 -0.34 -3.23
N LEU A 18 -1.27 -1.37 -2.49
CA LEU A 18 0.03 -1.37 -1.81
C LEU A 18 1.19 -1.17 -2.78
N LEU A 19 1.21 -1.92 -3.89
CA LEU A 19 2.27 -1.81 -4.90
C LEU A 19 2.32 -0.39 -5.49
N TYR A 20 1.16 0.18 -5.80
CA TYR A 20 1.06 1.56 -6.28
C TYR A 20 1.62 2.57 -5.26
N LEU A 21 1.22 2.47 -3.99
CA LEU A 21 1.66 3.38 -2.94
C LEU A 21 3.18 3.27 -2.69
N TYR A 22 3.74 2.07 -2.73
CA TYR A 22 5.19 1.86 -2.64
C TYR A 22 5.95 2.53 -3.79
N ALA A 23 5.44 2.39 -5.02
CA ALA A 23 6.05 3.02 -6.20
C ALA A 23 5.98 4.56 -6.12
N GLU A 24 4.84 5.13 -5.72
CA GLU A 24 4.72 6.58 -5.52
C GLU A 24 5.63 7.09 -4.41
N LYS A 25 5.82 6.32 -3.33
CA LYS A 25 6.76 6.67 -2.25
C LYS A 25 8.19 6.73 -2.75
N GLU A 26 8.62 5.72 -3.51
CA GLU A 26 9.96 5.68 -4.08
C GLU A 26 10.20 6.88 -5.02
N LYS A 27 9.23 7.17 -5.89
CA LYS A 27 9.29 8.32 -6.81
C LYS A 27 9.41 9.65 -6.06
N LYS A 28 8.58 9.87 -5.03
CA LYS A 28 8.63 11.09 -4.22
C LYS A 28 9.94 11.21 -3.45
N LYS A 29 10.46 10.10 -2.91
CA LYS A 29 11.77 10.08 -2.24
C LYS A 29 12.89 10.50 -3.19
N LYS A 30 12.95 9.92 -4.39
CA LYS A 30 13.92 10.31 -5.42
C LYS A 30 13.81 11.80 -5.79
N MET A 31 12.58 12.33 -5.89
CA MET A 31 12.35 13.74 -6.17
C MET A 31 12.83 14.65 -5.03
N MET A 32 12.54 14.28 -3.78
CA MET A 32 13.00 15.02 -2.61
C MET A 32 14.54 15.07 -2.56
N ASP A 33 15.19 13.92 -2.74
CA ASP A 33 16.65 13.81 -2.74
C ASP A 33 17.27 14.65 -3.86
N PHE A 34 16.65 14.67 -5.04
CA PHE A 34 17.06 15.50 -6.17
C PHE A 34 16.92 17.00 -5.87
N LEU A 35 15.77 17.45 -5.35
CA LEU A 35 15.55 18.85 -4.98
C LEU A 35 16.51 19.33 -3.89
N ALA A 36 16.76 18.48 -2.89
CA ALA A 36 17.74 18.73 -1.85
C ALA A 36 19.17 18.88 -2.43
N SER A 37 19.55 18.04 -3.40
CA SER A 37 20.85 18.14 -4.07
C SER A 37 21.03 19.43 -4.89
N MET A 38 19.93 20.07 -5.28
CA MET A 38 19.91 21.37 -5.96
C MET A 38 19.81 22.57 -5.00
N ASN A 39 19.82 22.34 -3.68
CA ASN A 39 19.55 23.35 -2.64
C ASN A 39 18.17 24.03 -2.78
N ILE A 40 17.17 23.31 -3.34
CA ILE A 40 15.77 23.79 -3.43
C ILE A 40 15.03 23.29 -2.19
N GLU A 41 15.39 23.83 -1.03
CA GLU A 41 15.00 23.29 0.29
C GLU A 41 13.49 23.36 0.55
N GLU A 42 12.82 24.46 0.22
CA GLU A 42 11.37 24.62 0.43
C GLU A 42 10.56 23.57 -0.34
N SER A 43 10.95 23.28 -1.59
CA SER A 43 10.31 22.25 -2.40
C SER A 43 10.60 20.85 -1.88
N ALA A 44 11.84 20.59 -1.44
CA ALA A 44 12.20 19.32 -0.81
C ALA A 44 11.40 19.10 0.49
N GLU A 45 11.23 20.14 1.30
CA GLU A 45 10.43 20.07 2.54
C GLU A 45 8.96 19.76 2.24
N HIS A 46 8.37 20.41 1.22
CA HIS A 46 7.01 20.12 0.77
C HIS A 46 6.82 18.65 0.38
N ILE A 47 7.75 18.09 -0.40
CA ILE A 47 7.73 16.65 -0.73
C ILE A 47 7.91 15.78 0.51
N GLY A 48 8.71 16.23 1.49
CA GLY A 48 8.84 15.60 2.80
C GLY A 48 7.51 15.50 3.57
N TYR A 49 6.67 16.53 3.54
CA TYR A 49 5.31 16.46 4.11
C TYR A 49 4.46 15.42 3.39
N GLN A 50 4.46 15.42 2.05
CA GLN A 50 3.70 14.45 1.25
C GLN A 50 4.17 13.00 1.49
N LEU A 51 5.46 12.78 1.70
CA LEU A 51 6.01 11.45 2.05
C LEU A 51 5.48 10.96 3.40
N ARG A 52 5.35 11.85 4.40
CA ARG A 52 4.76 11.50 5.71
C ARG A 52 3.31 11.09 5.59
N GLU A 53 2.52 11.82 4.81
CA GLU A 53 1.11 11.45 4.55
C GLU A 53 1.01 10.10 3.83
N LEU A 54 1.88 9.87 2.84
CA LEU A 54 1.92 8.62 2.11
C LEU A 54 2.34 7.44 3.00
N ASP A 55 3.25 7.65 3.95
CA ASP A 55 3.65 6.65 4.93
C ASP A 55 2.50 6.26 5.87
N GLN A 56 1.71 7.24 6.32
CA GLN A 56 0.51 6.96 7.10
C GLN A 56 -0.51 6.14 6.30
N LYS A 57 -0.72 6.51 5.02
CA LYS A 57 -1.61 5.76 4.14
C LYS A 57 -1.11 4.34 3.90
N LEU A 58 0.18 4.15 3.61
CA LEU A 58 0.81 2.83 3.43
C LEU A 58 0.59 1.94 4.65
N LYS A 59 0.84 2.48 5.85
CA LYS A 59 0.63 1.74 7.09
C LYS A 59 -0.83 1.26 7.23
N HIS A 60 -1.78 2.15 6.97
CA HIS A 60 -3.20 1.79 7.05
C HIS A 60 -3.60 0.70 6.05
N VAL A 61 -3.18 0.83 4.78
CA VAL A 61 -3.50 -0.17 3.74
C VAL A 61 -2.80 -1.50 4.05
N GLN A 62 -1.60 -1.47 4.64
CA GLN A 62 -0.89 -2.70 5.03
C GLN A 62 -1.59 -3.42 6.19
N GLU A 63 -2.08 -2.69 7.20
CA GLU A 63 -2.92 -3.27 8.26
C GLU A 63 -4.21 -3.87 7.69
N MET A 64 -4.83 -3.23 6.69
CA MET A 64 -5.99 -3.78 5.98
C MET A 64 -5.65 -5.05 5.20
N PHE A 65 -4.51 -5.08 4.52
CA PHE A 65 -4.02 -6.24 3.79
C PHE A 65 -3.83 -7.43 4.73
N ASP A 66 -3.15 -7.22 5.86
CA ASP A 66 -2.89 -8.28 6.84
C ASP A 66 -4.19 -8.82 7.44
N LYS A 67 -5.13 -7.92 7.78
CA LYS A 67 -6.43 -8.30 8.30
C LYS A 67 -7.22 -9.14 7.29
N ARG A 68 -7.31 -8.70 6.03
CA ARG A 68 -8.08 -9.42 5.00
C ARG A 68 -7.41 -10.72 4.57
N MET A 69 -6.08 -10.82 4.65
CA MET A 69 -5.38 -12.09 4.42
C MET A 69 -5.83 -13.16 5.42
N ASN A 70 -6.02 -12.79 6.68
CA ASN A 70 -6.57 -13.71 7.69
C ASN A 70 -7.98 -14.17 7.33
N GLU A 71 -8.84 -13.27 6.83
CA GLU A 71 -10.20 -13.63 6.37
C GLU A 71 -10.17 -14.59 5.17
N VAL A 72 -9.21 -14.43 4.25
CA VAL A 72 -9.00 -15.36 3.13
C VAL A 72 -8.62 -16.74 3.66
N ILE A 73 -7.65 -16.81 4.58
CA ILE A 73 -7.18 -18.06 5.20
C ILE A 73 -8.33 -18.77 5.92
N GLU A 74 -9.11 -18.05 6.73
CA GLU A 74 -10.28 -18.59 7.41
C GLU A 74 -11.31 -19.14 6.42
N SER A 75 -11.59 -18.41 5.34
CA SER A 75 -12.57 -18.83 4.32
C SER A 75 -12.13 -20.12 3.58
N TYR A 76 -10.83 -20.34 3.43
CA TYR A 76 -10.26 -21.57 2.86
C TYR A 76 -10.44 -22.77 3.79
N HIS A 77 -10.20 -22.58 5.09
CA HIS A 77 -10.36 -23.65 6.08
C HIS A 77 -11.82 -24.03 6.36
N THR A 78 -12.77 -23.12 6.11
CA THR A 78 -14.17 -23.33 6.48
C THR A 78 -14.98 -24.08 5.41
N LYS A 79 -14.51 -24.18 4.16
CA LYS A 79 -15.06 -25.09 3.12
C LYS A 79 -14.02 -25.40 2.02
N PRO A 80 -13.41 -26.60 2.01
CA PRO A 80 -12.73 -27.10 0.82
C PRO A 80 -13.76 -27.75 -0.12
N ASP A 81 -14.74 -26.98 -0.59
CA ASP A 81 -15.54 -27.40 -1.76
C ASP A 81 -14.86 -26.81 -3.01
N LEU A 82 -13.73 -27.42 -3.38
CA LEU A 82 -13.08 -27.28 -4.69
C LEU A 82 -13.39 -28.51 -5.54
#